data_AF-A0A2J8U021-F1
#
_entry.id   AF-A0A2J8U021-F1
#
_cell.length_a   1.000
_cell.length_b   1.000
_cell.length_c   1.000
_cell.angle_alpha   90.00
_cell.angle_beta   90.00
_cell.angle_gamma   90.00
#
_symmetry.space_group_name_H-M   'P 1'
#
loop_
_entity.id
_entity.type
_entity.pdbx_description
1 polymer ?
#
loop_
_entity_poly.entity_id
_entity_poly.type
_entity_poly.pdbx_seq_one_letter_code
_entity_poly.pdbx_strand_id
1 'polypeptide(L)'
;MHHISTPLISKALSNRGQHSISYTLSRSHSVIVEYTHDSDTDMFQIGRSTENMIDFVVTDTSPGGGAAEGPSAQSTISRYACRILCDRRPPYTARIYAAGFDASSNIFLGERAAKWRTPDGLMDGLTTNGVLVMHPAGGFSEDSAPGVWREISVCGNVYTLRDSRSAQQRGKLVENESNVLQDGSLIDLCGATLLWRTPAGLLRAPTLKQLEAQRQEANAARPQCPVGLSTLAFPSPARGRTAPDKQQPWVYVRC
;
A
#
# COMPACT_ATOMS: atom_id res chain seq x y z
N MET A 1 21.06 5.98 -14.05
CA MET A 1 22.04 5.43 -15.02
C MET A 1 22.21 3.95 -14.69
N HIS A 2 21.87 3.03 -15.59
CA HIS A 2 21.85 1.59 -15.30
C HIS A 2 23.21 0.95 -15.54
N HIS A 3 23.85 0.43 -14.49
CA HIS A 3 24.97 -0.48 -14.63
C HIS A 3 24.49 -1.93 -14.47
N ILE A 4 24.50 -2.68 -15.56
CA ILE A 4 24.25 -4.13 -15.55
C ILE A 4 25.57 -4.81 -15.20
N SER A 5 25.66 -5.42 -14.01
CA SER A 5 26.80 -6.25 -13.62
C SER A 5 26.34 -7.62 -13.15
N THR A 6 26.93 -8.68 -13.71
CA THR A 6 26.89 -10.06 -13.21
C THR A 6 28.26 -10.71 -13.43
N PRO A 7 28.70 -11.71 -12.65
CA PRO A 7 28.30 -12.12 -11.30
C PRO A 7 29.44 -11.94 -10.29
N LEU A 8 29.11 -11.49 -9.08
CA LEU A 8 29.68 -11.99 -7.83
C LEU A 8 28.78 -11.44 -6.72
N ILE A 9 28.09 -12.37 -6.07
CA ILE A 9 27.28 -12.17 -4.88
C ILE A 9 28.21 -11.66 -3.76
N SER A 10 28.63 -10.40 -3.81
CA SER A 10 29.26 -9.69 -2.69
C SER A 10 29.44 -8.18 -2.91
N LYS A 11 29.62 -7.71 -4.15
CA LYS A 11 29.99 -6.28 -4.35
C LYS A 11 28.83 -5.29 -4.29
N ALA A 12 27.64 -5.63 -4.77
CA ALA A 12 26.49 -4.71 -4.70
C ALA A 12 25.82 -4.66 -3.32
N LEU A 13 26.05 -5.66 -2.46
CA LEU A 13 25.70 -5.58 -1.03
C LEU A 13 26.64 -4.65 -0.23
N SER A 14 27.70 -4.11 -0.86
CA SER A 14 28.80 -3.42 -0.16
C SER A 14 28.71 -1.89 -0.20
N ASN A 15 27.88 -1.28 -1.04
CA ASN A 15 27.78 0.18 -1.05
C ASN A 15 26.74 0.64 -0.01
N ARG A 16 27.18 0.68 1.26
CA ARG A 16 26.35 0.97 2.45
C ARG A 16 25.60 2.32 2.44
N GLY A 17 25.69 3.10 1.37
CA GLY A 17 25.00 4.38 1.21
C GLY A 17 23.99 4.44 0.06
N GLN A 18 23.79 3.37 -0.72
CA GLN A 18 22.89 3.38 -1.88
C GLN A 18 21.74 2.38 -1.72
N HIS A 19 20.58 2.78 -2.22
CA HIS A 19 19.41 1.92 -2.27
C HIS A 19 19.52 0.95 -3.45
N SER A 20 18.94 -0.24 -3.34
CA SER A 20 18.97 -1.21 -4.45
C SER A 20 17.73 -2.11 -4.50
N ILE A 21 17.50 -2.69 -5.68
CA ILE A 21 16.49 -3.72 -5.89
C ILE A 21 17.17 -4.96 -6.45
N SER A 22 17.04 -6.07 -5.72
CA SER A 22 17.64 -7.35 -6.05
C SER A 22 16.59 -8.30 -6.64
N TYR A 23 16.75 -8.64 -7.91
CA TYR A 23 15.91 -9.58 -8.64
C TYR A 23 16.63 -10.93 -8.76
N THR A 24 16.30 -11.90 -7.90
CA THR A 24 16.94 -13.22 -7.91
C THR A 24 16.28 -14.15 -8.94
N LEU A 25 16.92 -14.31 -10.10
CA LEU A 25 16.43 -15.14 -11.20
C LEU A 25 16.64 -16.65 -10.95
N SER A 26 17.73 -17.00 -10.27
CA SER A 26 18.03 -18.37 -9.82
C SER A 26 19.00 -18.34 -8.64
N ARG A 27 19.28 -19.51 -8.05
CA ARG A 27 20.28 -19.67 -6.97
C ARG A 27 21.67 -19.11 -7.29
N SER A 28 22.03 -18.99 -8.57
CA SER A 28 23.33 -18.51 -9.04
C SER A 28 23.26 -17.20 -9.81
N HIS A 29 22.08 -16.62 -10.03
CA HIS A 29 21.90 -15.43 -10.87
C HIS A 29 20.90 -14.45 -10.25
N SER A 30 21.40 -13.25 -9.93
CA SER A 30 20.58 -12.10 -9.55
C SER A 30 20.95 -10.88 -10.38
N VAL A 31 19.96 -10.08 -10.72
CA VAL A 31 20.15 -8.74 -11.29
C VAL A 31 19.93 -7.74 -10.15
N ILE A 32 20.87 -6.82 -9.97
CA ILE A 32 20.78 -5.78 -8.93
C ILE A 32 20.71 -4.43 -9.63
N VAL A 33 19.69 -3.65 -9.28
CA VAL A 33 19.47 -2.30 -9.79
C VAL A 33 19.72 -1.32 -8.67
N GLU A 34 20.73 -0.49 -8.81
CA GLU A 34 21.07 0.56 -7.85
C GLU A 34 20.21 1.81 -8.08
N TYR A 35 19.77 2.41 -6.98
CA TYR A 35 19.01 3.65 -6.93
C TYR A 35 19.92 4.75 -6.36
N THR A 36 20.03 5.83 -7.13
CA THR A 36 20.77 7.02 -6.73
C THR A 36 19.86 8.00 -6.01
N HIS A 37 20.45 8.91 -5.24
CA HIS A 37 19.72 10.02 -4.66
C HIS A 37 19.01 10.84 -5.76
N ASP A 38 17.75 11.18 -5.49
CA ASP A 38 16.95 12.10 -6.28
C ASP A 38 16.62 13.31 -5.39
N SER A 39 17.06 14.50 -5.80
CA SER A 39 16.84 15.73 -5.04
C SER A 39 15.45 16.33 -5.24
N ASP A 40 14.67 15.80 -6.20
CA ASP A 40 13.37 16.33 -6.60
C ASP A 40 12.19 15.60 -5.94
N THR A 41 12.43 14.49 -5.26
CA THR A 41 11.38 13.68 -4.65
C THR A 41 11.68 13.37 -3.18
N ASP A 42 10.63 13.33 -2.37
CA ASP A 42 10.66 12.75 -1.03
C ASP A 42 10.01 11.37 -1.08
N MET A 43 10.57 10.39 -0.37
CA MET A 43 10.06 9.02 -0.29
C MET A 43 9.56 8.72 1.12
N PHE A 44 8.36 8.15 1.22
CA PHE A 44 7.76 7.65 2.45
C PHE A 44 7.46 6.17 2.33
N GLN A 45 7.85 5.36 3.30
CA GLN A 45 7.63 3.92 3.30
C GLN A 45 6.51 3.53 4.26
N ILE A 46 5.69 2.58 3.80
CA ILE A 46 4.56 2.04 4.55
C ILE A 46 4.76 0.53 4.68
N GLY A 47 4.51 -0.01 5.86
CA GLY A 47 4.56 -1.45 6.09
C GLY A 47 4.30 -1.81 7.54
N ARG A 48 4.30 -3.12 7.85
CA ARG A 48 4.05 -3.57 9.23
C ARG A 48 5.29 -3.57 10.13
N SER A 49 6.49 -3.38 9.57
CA SER A 49 7.70 -3.33 10.38
C SER A 49 7.68 -2.07 11.24
N THR A 50 8.14 -2.18 12.48
CA THR A 50 8.33 -1.03 13.40
C THR A 50 9.74 -0.46 13.32
N GLU A 51 10.51 -0.85 12.31
CA GLU A 51 11.85 -0.35 12.12
C GLU A 51 11.84 1.09 11.61
N ASN A 52 12.92 1.82 11.87
CA ASN A 52 13.03 3.27 11.65
C ASN A 52 12.86 3.74 10.20
N MET A 53 13.03 2.88 9.21
CA MET A 53 12.84 3.21 7.78
C MET A 53 11.37 3.18 7.33
N ILE A 54 10.44 2.80 8.22
CA ILE A 54 9.01 2.83 7.96
C ILE A 54 8.44 4.12 8.55
N ASP A 55 7.97 5.01 7.68
CA ASP A 55 7.36 6.29 8.07
C ASP A 55 5.94 6.10 8.60
N PHE A 56 5.20 5.13 8.05
CA PHE A 56 3.85 4.81 8.47
C PHE A 56 3.66 3.32 8.72
N VAL A 57 3.61 2.94 10.01
CA VAL A 57 3.42 1.56 10.45
C VAL A 57 1.95 1.18 10.36
N VAL A 58 1.67 0.09 9.64
CA VAL A 58 0.30 -0.44 9.47
C VAL A 58 0.23 -1.88 9.98
N THR A 59 -0.73 -2.16 10.85
CA THR A 59 -1.06 -3.51 11.33
C THR A 59 -2.31 -4.04 10.65
N ASP A 60 -2.51 -5.36 10.62
CA ASP A 60 -3.74 -5.94 10.08
C ASP A 60 -4.97 -5.35 10.77
N THR A 61 -6.00 -5.13 9.97
CA THR A 61 -7.29 -4.70 10.51
C THR A 61 -7.95 -5.94 11.09
N SER A 62 -7.84 -6.14 12.40
CA SER A 62 -8.52 -7.25 13.08
C SER A 62 -10.04 -7.06 12.99
N PRO A 63 -10.81 -8.04 12.48
CA PRO A 63 -12.26 -7.98 12.58
C PRO A 63 -12.67 -8.12 14.05
N GLY A 64 -13.21 -7.06 14.63
CA GLY A 64 -13.72 -7.04 16.01
C GLY A 64 -12.65 -6.71 17.07
N GLY A 65 -12.92 -5.69 17.90
CA GLY A 65 -12.07 -5.29 19.03
C GLY A 65 -12.11 -6.25 20.23
N GLY A 66 -11.84 -7.53 20.01
CA GLY A 66 -11.48 -8.48 21.05
C GLY A 66 -10.03 -8.90 20.80
N ALA A 67 -9.18 -8.82 21.82
CA ALA A 67 -7.92 -9.57 21.78
C ALA A 67 -8.31 -11.05 21.65
N ALA A 68 -8.23 -11.59 20.43
CA ALA A 68 -8.38 -13.01 20.22
C ALA A 68 -7.16 -13.66 20.88
N GLU A 69 -7.34 -14.19 22.09
CA GLU A 69 -6.44 -15.18 22.68
C GLU A 69 -6.53 -16.46 21.85
N GLY A 70 -5.83 -16.45 20.72
CA GLY A 70 -5.59 -17.56 19.81
C GLY A 70 -4.26 -17.30 19.11
N PRO A 71 -3.63 -18.31 18.47
CA PRO A 71 -2.40 -18.10 17.74
C PRO A 71 -2.59 -16.94 16.77
N SER A 72 -1.82 -15.87 16.97
CA SER A 72 -1.94 -14.62 16.21
C SER A 72 -2.09 -14.95 14.73
N ALA A 73 -3.22 -14.58 14.13
CA ALA A 73 -3.39 -14.70 12.68
C ALA A 73 -2.15 -14.06 12.03
N GLN A 74 -1.41 -14.83 11.24
CA GLN A 74 -0.19 -14.34 10.63
C GLN A 74 -0.57 -13.16 9.73
N SER A 75 -0.01 -11.99 10.05
CA SER A 75 -0.19 -10.78 9.27
C SER A 75 0.09 -11.03 7.80
N THR A 76 -0.84 -10.59 6.93
CA THR A 76 -0.66 -10.69 5.48
C THR A 76 -0.03 -9.43 4.88
N ILE A 77 0.10 -8.37 5.69
CA ILE A 77 0.76 -7.12 5.33
C ILE A 77 2.27 -7.33 5.29
N SER A 78 2.90 -6.84 4.23
CA SER A 78 4.36 -6.91 4.09
C SER A 78 5.06 -6.00 5.10
N ARG A 79 6.24 -6.43 5.59
CA ARG A 79 7.10 -5.61 6.49
C ARG A 79 7.45 -4.26 5.87
N TYR A 80 7.75 -4.25 4.58
CA TYR A 80 8.03 -3.09 3.75
C TYR A 80 7.09 -3.15 2.55
N ALA A 81 5.87 -2.64 2.71
CA ALA A 81 4.76 -2.92 1.80
C ALA A 81 4.78 -2.07 0.52
N CYS A 82 4.93 -0.75 0.66
CA CYS A 82 4.99 0.16 -0.47
C CYS A 82 5.80 1.42 -0.14
N ARG A 83 6.09 2.20 -1.19
CA ARG A 83 6.67 3.54 -1.13
C ARG A 83 5.71 4.52 -1.78
N ILE A 84 5.55 5.69 -1.16
CA ILE A 84 4.94 6.87 -1.76
C ILE A 84 6.04 7.87 -2.05
N LEU A 85 6.20 8.24 -3.32
CA LEU A 85 7.13 9.29 -3.74
C LEU A 85 6.32 10.55 -4.05
N CYS A 86 6.68 11.66 -3.42
CA CYS A 86 6.06 12.96 -3.65
C CYS A 86 7.06 13.90 -4.31
N ASP A 87 6.66 14.54 -5.41
CA ASP A 87 7.45 15.61 -6.02
C ASP A 87 7.62 16.76 -5.00
N ARG A 88 8.85 17.27 -4.84
CA ARG A 88 9.15 18.41 -3.94
C ARG A 88 8.78 19.76 -4.54
N ARG A 89 8.37 19.77 -5.81
CA ARG A 89 8.00 20.96 -6.58
C ARG A 89 6.52 20.86 -7.00
N PRO A 90 5.80 22.00 -7.11
CA PRO A 90 4.43 21.99 -7.62
C PRO A 90 4.30 21.21 -8.95
N PRO A 91 3.24 20.41 -9.13
CA PRO A 91 2.04 20.31 -8.29
C PRO A 91 2.15 19.33 -7.10
N TYR A 92 3.37 18.90 -6.73
CA TYR A 92 3.61 17.95 -5.63
C TYR A 92 2.96 16.58 -5.86
N THR A 93 3.07 16.07 -7.09
CA THR A 93 2.46 14.80 -7.50
C THR A 93 2.93 13.67 -6.60
N ALA A 94 1.98 12.88 -6.08
CA ALA A 94 2.28 11.67 -5.32
C ALA A 94 2.15 10.43 -6.20
N ARG A 95 3.12 9.52 -6.14
CA ARG A 95 3.15 8.26 -6.89
C ARG A 95 3.40 7.09 -5.95
N ILE A 96 2.77 5.96 -6.21
CA ILE A 96 2.94 4.74 -5.41
C ILE A 96 3.79 3.69 -6.15
N TYR A 97 4.60 2.97 -5.38
CA TYR A 97 5.43 1.88 -5.84
C TYR A 97 5.30 0.71 -4.88
N ALA A 98 5.23 -0.52 -5.40
CA ALA A 98 5.24 -1.69 -4.53
C ALA A 98 6.62 -1.91 -3.88
N ALA A 99 6.58 -2.58 -2.73
CA ALA A 99 7.70 -2.81 -1.82
C ALA A 99 8.30 -1.53 -1.21
N GLY A 100 8.95 -1.70 -0.06
CA GLY A 100 9.85 -0.71 0.55
C GLY A 100 11.23 -1.32 0.79
N PHE A 101 12.23 -0.46 0.90
CA PHE A 101 13.60 -0.82 1.23
C PHE A 101 13.71 -1.25 2.69
N ASP A 102 14.46 -2.32 2.91
CA ASP A 102 14.76 -2.87 4.24
C ASP A 102 15.94 -2.16 4.92
N ALA A 103 16.34 -2.66 6.10
CA ALA A 103 17.45 -2.08 6.89
C ALA A 103 18.79 -2.04 6.15
N SER A 104 18.93 -2.83 5.08
CA SER A 104 20.09 -2.86 4.19
C SER A 104 19.91 -1.96 2.98
N SER A 105 18.90 -1.07 2.98
CA SER A 105 18.51 -0.22 1.85
C SER A 105 18.16 -1.03 0.59
N ASN A 106 17.63 -2.25 0.74
CA ASN A 106 17.38 -3.15 -0.37
C ASN A 106 15.92 -3.62 -0.45
N ILE A 107 15.39 -3.76 -1.68
CA ILE A 107 14.16 -4.49 -1.97
C ILE A 107 14.56 -5.85 -2.56
N PHE A 108 14.12 -6.94 -1.93
CA PHE A 108 14.43 -8.29 -2.38
C PHE A 108 13.25 -8.98 -3.06
N LEU A 109 13.39 -9.28 -4.36
CA LEU A 109 12.47 -10.14 -5.12
C LEU A 109 13.11 -11.52 -5.31
N GLY A 110 12.75 -12.45 -4.43
CA GLY A 110 13.26 -13.82 -4.48
C GLY A 110 12.79 -14.62 -5.71
N GLU A 111 13.31 -15.83 -5.87
CA GLU A 111 13.07 -16.71 -7.04
C GLU A 111 11.58 -16.85 -7.39
N ARG A 112 10.72 -16.95 -6.39
CA ARG A 112 9.28 -17.13 -6.58
C ARG A 112 8.56 -15.88 -7.08
N ALA A 113 9.03 -14.66 -6.80
CA ALA A 113 8.32 -13.44 -7.16
C ALA A 113 8.17 -13.28 -8.69
N ALA A 114 7.04 -12.76 -9.16
CA ALA A 114 6.88 -12.41 -10.57
C ALA A 114 7.87 -11.30 -10.95
N LYS A 115 8.72 -11.55 -11.94
CA LYS A 115 9.72 -10.58 -12.42
C LYS A 115 10.04 -10.83 -13.89
N TRP A 116 10.30 -9.76 -14.62
CA TRP A 116 10.49 -9.80 -16.07
C TRP A 116 11.37 -8.64 -16.52
N ARG A 117 11.85 -8.73 -17.76
CA ARG A 117 12.39 -7.57 -18.47
C ARG A 117 11.27 -6.82 -19.15
N THR A 118 11.21 -5.51 -18.97
CA THR A 118 10.29 -4.61 -19.67
C THR A 118 10.77 -4.36 -21.12
N PRO A 119 9.90 -3.86 -22.03
CA PRO A 119 10.27 -3.64 -23.43
C PRO A 119 11.48 -2.71 -23.65
N ASP A 120 11.71 -1.78 -22.73
CA ASP A 120 12.88 -0.88 -22.69
C ASP A 120 14.16 -1.54 -22.13
N GLY A 121 14.10 -2.83 -21.80
CA GLY A 121 15.24 -3.62 -21.32
C GLY A 121 15.50 -3.56 -19.82
N LEU A 122 14.70 -2.78 -19.07
CA LEU A 122 14.80 -2.67 -17.61
C LEU A 122 14.20 -3.91 -16.92
N MET A 123 14.48 -4.06 -15.62
CA MET A 123 13.84 -5.09 -14.79
C MET A 123 12.65 -4.50 -14.05
N ASP A 124 11.60 -5.30 -13.91
CA ASP A 124 10.45 -4.99 -13.05
C ASP A 124 9.94 -6.28 -12.39
N GLY A 125 9.07 -6.14 -11.40
CA GLY A 125 8.47 -7.27 -10.73
C GLY A 125 7.35 -6.89 -9.77
N LEU A 126 6.68 -7.91 -9.24
CA LEU A 126 5.62 -7.78 -8.26
C LEU A 126 6.06 -8.38 -6.93
N THR A 127 5.58 -7.79 -5.83
CA THR A 127 5.71 -8.40 -4.50
C THR A 127 4.83 -9.65 -4.40
N THR A 128 5.11 -10.54 -3.45
CA THR A 128 4.36 -11.81 -3.33
C THR A 128 2.85 -11.60 -3.29
N ASN A 129 2.35 -10.72 -2.42
CA ASN A 129 0.91 -10.47 -2.24
C ASN A 129 0.37 -9.30 -3.07
N GLY A 130 1.23 -8.49 -3.68
CA GLY A 130 0.82 -7.33 -4.48
C GLY A 130 0.36 -6.14 -3.64
N VAL A 131 0.56 -4.94 -4.20
CA VAL A 131 -0.01 -3.67 -3.72
C VAL A 131 -1.06 -3.26 -4.74
N LEU A 132 -2.32 -3.13 -4.30
CA LEU A 132 -3.41 -2.78 -5.21
C LEU A 132 -3.86 -1.35 -5.00
N VAL A 133 -4.27 -0.70 -6.09
CA VAL A 133 -4.77 0.67 -6.08
C VAL A 133 -6.08 0.74 -6.85
N MET A 134 -7.04 1.49 -6.33
CA MET A 134 -8.28 1.83 -7.03
C MET A 134 -8.49 3.34 -6.97
N HIS A 135 -8.72 3.95 -8.12
CA HIS A 135 -9.16 5.33 -8.23
C HIS A 135 -10.68 5.36 -8.41
N PRO A 136 -11.46 6.03 -7.54
CA PRO A 136 -12.90 6.17 -7.74
C PRO A 136 -13.23 6.75 -9.11
N ALA A 137 -14.19 6.14 -9.81
CA ALA A 137 -14.66 6.65 -11.09
C ALA A 137 -15.45 7.95 -10.88
N GLY A 138 -15.15 8.96 -11.69
CA GLY A 138 -15.72 10.31 -11.53
C GLY A 138 -15.02 11.19 -10.47
N GLY A 139 -13.90 10.74 -9.89
CA GLY A 139 -13.22 11.43 -8.80
C GLY A 139 -13.83 11.10 -7.44
N PHE A 140 -13.41 11.77 -6.36
CA PHE A 140 -13.91 11.55 -5.00
C PHE A 140 -14.95 12.61 -4.59
N SER A 141 -16.21 12.26 -4.75
CA SER A 141 -17.41 13.10 -4.53
C SER A 141 -18.61 12.22 -4.17
N GLU A 142 -19.80 12.81 -4.00
CA GLU A 142 -21.02 12.06 -3.68
C GLU A 142 -21.46 11.11 -4.81
N ASP A 143 -21.20 11.48 -6.06
CA ASP A 143 -21.55 10.68 -7.25
C ASP A 143 -20.46 9.67 -7.64
N SER A 144 -19.46 9.45 -6.79
CA SER A 144 -18.38 8.51 -7.06
C SER A 144 -18.89 7.09 -7.23
N ALA A 145 -18.46 6.44 -8.31
CA ALA A 145 -18.64 5.00 -8.48
C ALA A 145 -17.31 4.26 -8.14
N PRO A 146 -17.37 2.99 -7.73
CA PRO A 146 -16.18 2.18 -7.55
C PRO A 146 -15.34 2.15 -8.85
N GLY A 147 -14.03 2.34 -8.69
CA GLY A 147 -13.08 2.17 -9.78
C GLY A 147 -12.70 0.72 -10.02
N VAL A 148 -11.77 0.52 -10.94
CA VAL A 148 -11.15 -0.79 -11.17
C VAL A 148 -9.88 -0.90 -10.32
N TRP A 149 -9.74 -2.01 -9.60
CA TRP A 149 -8.49 -2.31 -8.89
C TRP A 149 -7.38 -2.69 -9.87
N ARG A 150 -6.21 -2.10 -9.65
CA ARG A 150 -4.98 -2.37 -10.38
C ARG A 150 -3.88 -2.81 -9.44
N GLU A 151 -2.95 -3.60 -9.94
CA GLU A 151 -1.74 -3.97 -9.23
C GLU A 151 -0.58 -3.07 -9.66
N ILE A 152 0.13 -2.52 -8.67
CA ILE A 152 1.29 -1.66 -8.89
C ILE A 152 2.56 -2.50 -8.78
N SER A 153 3.47 -2.34 -9.74
CA SER A 153 4.77 -3.01 -9.71
C SER A 153 5.79 -2.30 -8.84
N VAL A 154 6.93 -2.95 -8.61
CA VAL A 154 8.05 -2.38 -7.85
C VAL A 154 8.65 -1.15 -8.55
N CYS A 155 8.57 -1.10 -9.88
CA CYS A 155 8.97 0.08 -10.68
C CYS A 155 7.81 1.05 -10.98
N GLY A 156 6.60 0.82 -10.44
CA GLY A 156 5.47 1.74 -10.56
C GLY A 156 4.63 1.58 -11.84
N ASN A 157 4.82 0.49 -12.59
CA ASN A 157 3.94 0.17 -13.72
C ASN A 157 2.60 -0.38 -13.22
N VAL A 158 1.55 -0.15 -14.01
CA VAL A 158 0.17 -0.53 -13.67
C VAL A 158 -0.24 -1.81 -14.41
N TYR A 159 -0.73 -2.79 -13.66
CA TYR A 159 -1.19 -4.06 -14.20
C TYR A 159 -2.65 -4.33 -13.81
N THR A 160 -3.35 -5.11 -14.63
CA THR A 160 -4.61 -5.73 -14.20
C THR A 160 -4.35 -6.66 -13.00
N LEU A 161 -5.39 -7.00 -12.26
CA LEU A 161 -5.28 -8.03 -11.23
C LEU A 161 -4.80 -9.36 -11.80
N ARG A 162 -4.13 -10.14 -10.96
CA ARG A 162 -3.85 -11.55 -11.18
C ARG A 162 -5.14 -12.37 -11.05
N ASP A 163 -5.12 -13.62 -11.51
CA ASP A 163 -6.28 -14.53 -11.39
C ASP A 163 -6.72 -14.76 -9.95
N SER A 164 -5.76 -14.76 -9.01
CA SER A 164 -6.02 -14.76 -7.57
C SER A 164 -4.93 -13.98 -6.83
N ARG A 165 -5.24 -13.49 -5.62
CA ARG A 165 -4.26 -12.81 -4.78
C ARG A 165 -3.07 -13.74 -4.55
N SER A 166 -1.86 -13.21 -4.71
CA SER A 166 -0.59 -13.95 -4.58
C SER A 166 -0.28 -15.00 -5.65
N ALA A 167 -1.08 -15.10 -6.72
CA ALA A 167 -0.74 -15.93 -7.89
C ALA A 167 0.60 -15.50 -8.51
N GLN A 168 1.40 -16.42 -9.05
CA GLN A 168 2.71 -16.07 -9.61
C GLN A 168 2.63 -15.40 -10.98
N GLN A 169 1.51 -15.57 -11.68
CA GLN A 169 1.30 -14.96 -12.97
C GLN A 169 0.85 -13.50 -12.80
N ARG A 170 1.63 -12.57 -13.38
CA ARG A 170 1.24 -11.16 -13.43
C ARG A 170 -0.01 -10.97 -14.31
N GLY A 171 -0.76 -9.91 -14.03
CA GLY A 171 -1.79 -9.41 -14.94
C GLY A 171 -1.21 -8.79 -16.22
N LYS A 172 -2.10 -8.20 -17.03
CA LYS A 172 -1.74 -7.48 -18.27
C LYS A 172 -1.30 -6.06 -17.94
N LEU A 173 -0.29 -5.55 -18.65
CA LEU A 173 0.12 -4.15 -18.54
C LEU A 173 -1.03 -3.24 -18.98
N VAL A 174 -1.25 -2.15 -18.25
CA VAL A 174 -2.28 -1.13 -18.53
C VAL A 174 -1.57 0.19 -18.83
N GLU A 175 -1.25 0.42 -20.10
CA GLU A 175 -0.41 1.55 -20.54
C GLU A 175 -1.08 2.92 -20.42
N ASN A 176 -2.41 2.95 -20.38
CA ASN A 176 -3.21 4.17 -20.30
C ASN A 176 -3.54 4.60 -18.86
N GLU A 177 -3.04 3.88 -17.86
CA GLU A 177 -3.19 4.22 -16.44
C GLU A 177 -1.81 4.48 -15.82
N SER A 178 -1.77 5.19 -14.69
CA SER A 178 -0.52 5.56 -14.01
C SER A 178 -0.58 5.25 -12.53
N ASN A 179 0.58 5.22 -11.89
CA ASN A 179 0.70 5.08 -10.44
C ASN A 179 0.54 6.41 -9.67
N VAL A 180 0.05 7.47 -10.32
CA VAL A 180 -0.21 8.75 -9.66
C VAL A 180 -1.44 8.64 -8.77
N LEU A 181 -1.26 8.94 -7.48
CA LEU A 181 -2.35 8.91 -6.51
C LEU A 181 -3.25 10.14 -6.67
N GLN A 182 -4.52 9.87 -6.93
CA GLN A 182 -5.60 10.86 -7.05
C GLN A 182 -6.35 11.02 -5.72
N ASP A 183 -7.01 12.16 -5.48
CA ASP A 183 -7.82 12.33 -4.28
C ASP A 183 -8.85 11.19 -4.15
N GLY A 184 -8.87 10.52 -3.01
CA GLY A 184 -9.76 9.39 -2.78
C GLY A 184 -9.26 8.03 -3.25
N SER A 185 -8.02 7.92 -3.74
CA SER A 185 -7.45 6.62 -4.12
C SER A 185 -7.44 5.67 -2.93
N LEU A 186 -7.87 4.43 -3.14
CA LEU A 186 -7.75 3.35 -2.16
C LEU A 186 -6.50 2.53 -2.45
N ILE A 187 -5.74 2.18 -1.41
CA ILE A 187 -4.51 1.40 -1.49
C ILE A 187 -4.67 0.16 -0.60
N ASP A 188 -4.76 -1.02 -1.19
CA ASP A 188 -4.86 -2.29 -0.48
C ASP A 188 -3.46 -2.92 -0.33
N LEU A 189 -3.06 -3.11 0.93
CA LEU A 189 -1.77 -3.67 1.36
C LEU A 189 -1.86 -5.12 1.83
N CYS A 190 -2.91 -5.84 1.43
CA CYS A 190 -3.21 -7.23 1.78
C CYS A 190 -3.35 -7.38 3.30
N GLY A 191 -4.41 -6.80 3.89
CA GLY A 191 -4.69 -6.85 5.33
C GLY A 191 -5.11 -5.50 5.92
N ALA A 192 -4.83 -4.42 5.19
CA ALA A 192 -5.35 -3.09 5.45
C ALA A 192 -5.56 -2.34 4.13
N THR A 193 -6.58 -1.47 4.09
CA THR A 193 -6.83 -0.57 2.97
C THR A 193 -6.68 0.87 3.46
N LEU A 194 -5.80 1.62 2.80
CA LEU A 194 -5.55 3.02 3.08
C LEU A 194 -6.35 3.89 2.12
N LEU A 195 -6.78 5.06 2.60
CA LEU A 195 -7.36 6.12 1.78
C LEU A 195 -6.31 7.22 1.58
N TRP A 196 -5.95 7.50 0.34
CA TRP A 196 -5.13 8.66 0.00
C TRP A 196 -6.00 9.91 -0.13
N ARG A 197 -5.55 10.99 0.50
CA ARG A 197 -6.15 12.32 0.38
C ARG A 197 -5.10 13.31 -0.08
N THR A 198 -5.41 14.03 -1.14
CA THR A 198 -4.61 15.18 -1.57
C THR A 198 -4.70 16.31 -0.53
N PRO A 199 -3.76 17.27 -0.50
CA PRO A 199 -3.89 18.44 0.36
C PRO A 199 -5.22 19.18 0.18
N ALA A 200 -5.66 19.37 -1.07
CA ALA A 200 -6.95 20.01 -1.37
C ALA A 200 -8.14 19.18 -0.87
N GLY A 201 -8.06 17.85 -0.99
CA GLY A 201 -9.06 16.94 -0.44
C GLY A 201 -9.09 16.96 1.08
N LEU A 202 -7.95 17.00 1.76
CA LEU A 202 -7.87 17.12 3.22
C LEU A 202 -8.51 18.41 3.73
N LEU A 203 -8.33 19.53 3.02
CA LEU A 203 -9.01 20.80 3.36
C LEU A 203 -10.54 20.70 3.27
N ARG A 204 -11.06 19.75 2.49
CA ARG A 204 -12.50 19.43 2.38
C ARG A 204 -12.91 18.21 3.19
N ALA A 205 -12.04 17.69 4.08
CA ALA A 205 -12.38 16.53 4.89
C ALA A 205 -13.55 16.85 5.85
N PRO A 206 -14.43 15.89 6.14
CA PRO A 206 -15.53 16.08 7.08
C PRO A 206 -14.99 16.39 8.49
N THR A 207 -15.68 17.30 9.17
CA THR A 207 -15.43 17.63 10.57
C THR A 207 -15.85 16.46 11.49
N LEU A 208 -15.32 16.42 12.71
CA LEU A 208 -15.72 15.44 13.73
C LEU A 208 -17.25 15.42 13.96
N LYS A 209 -17.90 16.59 13.91
CA LYS A 209 -19.36 16.72 14.04
C LYS A 209 -20.10 16.05 12.87
N GLN A 210 -19.61 16.23 11.65
CA GLN A 210 -20.19 15.60 10.46
C GLN A 210 -19.97 14.07 10.48
N LEU A 211 -18.78 13.60 10.87
CA LEU A 211 -18.50 12.18 11.05
C LEU A 211 -19.41 11.55 12.10
N GLU A 212 -19.64 12.23 13.22
CA GLU A 212 -20.54 11.76 14.28
C GLU A 212 -22.00 11.72 13.82
N ALA A 213 -22.46 12.71 13.04
CA ALA A 213 -23.80 12.68 12.44
C ALA A 213 -23.98 11.50 11.47
N GLN A 214 -23.00 11.26 10.59
CA GLN A 214 -22.99 10.12 9.67
C GLN A 214 -22.98 8.78 10.42
N ARG A 215 -22.22 8.67 11.51
CA ARG A 215 -22.22 7.49 12.39
C ARG A 215 -23.60 7.23 13.00
N GLN A 216 -24.27 8.28 13.47
CA GLN A 216 -25.62 8.18 14.05
C GLN A 216 -26.65 7.74 13.00
N GLU A 217 -26.58 8.31 11.80
CA GLU A 217 -27.43 7.94 10.66
C GLU A 217 -27.22 6.47 10.26
N ALA A 218 -25.97 6.03 10.11
CA ALA A 218 -25.64 4.64 9.80
C ALA A 218 -26.15 3.66 10.87
N ASN A 219 -26.04 3.99 12.16
CA ASN A 219 -26.62 3.19 13.24
C ASN A 219 -28.14 3.16 13.23
N ALA A 220 -28.78 4.29 12.91
CA ALA A 220 -30.24 4.38 12.80
C ALA A 220 -30.79 3.52 11.67
N ALA A 221 -30.03 3.35 10.58
CA ALA A 221 -30.35 2.45 9.47
C ALA A 221 -30.29 0.95 9.84
N ARG A 222 -29.71 0.60 11.01
CA ARG A 222 -29.61 -0.78 11.53
C ARG A 222 -29.10 -1.80 10.48
N PRO A 223 -27.92 -1.57 9.88
CA PRO A 223 -27.35 -2.47 8.87
C PRO A 223 -27.20 -3.89 9.43
N GLN A 224 -27.49 -4.90 8.63
CA GLN A 224 -27.41 -6.31 9.04
C GLN A 224 -26.11 -6.94 8.54
N CYS A 225 -25.45 -7.73 9.39
CA CYS A 225 -24.36 -8.60 8.97
C CYS A 225 -24.92 -9.74 8.10
N PRO A 226 -24.50 -9.88 6.83
CA PRO A 226 -25.07 -10.89 5.93
C PRO A 226 -24.73 -12.33 6.34
N VAL A 227 -23.69 -12.52 7.16
CA VAL A 227 -23.26 -13.84 7.63
C VAL A 227 -23.81 -14.14 9.03
N GLY A 228 -23.59 -13.23 9.98
CA GLY A 228 -23.96 -13.43 11.39
C GLY A 228 -25.41 -13.09 11.74
N LEU A 229 -26.17 -12.48 10.82
CA LEU A 229 -27.55 -12.01 11.02
C LEU A 229 -27.73 -11.08 12.25
N SER A 230 -26.64 -10.42 12.66
CA SER A 230 -26.61 -9.44 13.74
C SER A 230 -26.78 -8.03 13.18
N THR A 231 -27.40 -7.14 13.97
CA THR A 231 -27.42 -5.71 13.64
C THR A 231 -26.07 -5.11 13.97
N LEU A 232 -25.42 -4.54 12.96
CA LEU A 232 -24.14 -3.87 13.08
C LEU A 232 -24.33 -2.51 13.75
N ALA A 233 -23.43 -2.18 14.67
CA ALA A 233 -23.42 -0.90 15.37
C ALA A 233 -22.01 -0.31 15.42
N PHE A 234 -21.89 0.95 15.02
CA PHE A 234 -20.70 1.76 15.11
C PHE A 234 -20.64 2.41 16.51
N PRO A 235 -19.68 2.07 17.38
CA PRO A 235 -19.62 2.62 18.73
C PRO A 235 -19.30 4.13 18.72
N SER A 236 -19.80 4.89 19.69
CA SER A 236 -19.34 6.26 19.91
C SER A 236 -17.90 6.28 20.42
N PRO A 237 -17.09 7.31 20.09
CA PRO A 237 -15.85 7.57 20.80
C PRO A 237 -16.12 7.69 22.31
N ALA A 238 -15.24 7.16 23.16
CA ALA A 238 -15.43 7.20 24.61
C ALA A 238 -15.67 8.65 25.10
N ARG A 239 -16.73 8.85 25.90
CA ARG A 239 -17.11 10.16 26.45
C ARG A 239 -15.91 10.84 27.13
N GLY A 240 -15.63 12.08 26.76
CA GLY A 240 -14.58 12.91 27.38
C GLY A 240 -13.26 13.01 26.61
N ARG A 241 -13.11 12.32 25.47
CA ARG A 241 -11.94 12.48 24.60
C ARG A 241 -12.24 13.47 23.47
N THR A 242 -11.55 14.61 23.46
CA THR A 242 -11.63 15.63 22.41
C THR A 242 -10.86 15.26 21.14
N ALA A 243 -10.08 14.18 21.20
CA ALA A 243 -9.38 13.59 20.06
C ALA A 243 -9.61 12.07 20.04
N PRO A 244 -9.81 11.46 18.86
CA PRO A 244 -9.81 10.00 18.72
C PRO A 244 -8.46 9.45 19.22
N ASP A 245 -8.50 8.28 19.86
CA ASP A 245 -7.27 7.58 20.25
C ASP A 245 -6.47 7.28 18.98
N LYS A 246 -5.17 7.61 18.94
CA LYS A 246 -4.34 7.50 17.72
C LYS A 246 -4.27 6.06 17.18
N GLN A 247 -4.65 5.08 17.98
CA GLN A 247 -4.62 3.65 17.67
C GLN A 247 -6.01 3.01 17.51
N GLN A 248 -7.11 3.76 17.65
CA GLN A 248 -8.44 3.20 17.41
C GLN A 248 -8.88 3.46 15.96
N PRO A 249 -9.09 2.41 15.14
CA PRO A 249 -9.85 2.58 13.92
C PRO A 249 -11.27 3.01 14.29
N TRP A 250 -11.84 3.91 13.48
CA TRP A 250 -13.18 4.46 13.70
C TRP A 250 -14.29 3.40 13.72
N VAL A 251 -14.01 2.22 13.15
CA VAL A 251 -14.96 1.14 13.02
C VAL A 251 -14.27 -0.19 13.21
N TYR A 252 -14.73 -0.96 14.20
CA TYR A 252 -14.70 -2.41 14.15
C TYR A 252 -16.14 -2.86 13.99
N VAL A 253 -16.47 -3.43 12.83
CA VAL A 253 -17.76 -4.06 12.63
C VAL A 253 -17.68 -5.43 13.31
N ARG A 254 -18.32 -5.59 14.48
CA ARG A 254 -18.54 -6.93 15.05
C ARG A 254 -19.69 -7.57 14.28
N CYS A 255 -19.34 -8.40 13.30
CA CYS A 255 -20.08 -9.62 13.03
C CYS A 255 -19.59 -10.67 14.03
#